data_AF-A0K488-F1
#
_entry.id   AF-A0K488-F1
#
_cell.length_a   1.000
_cell.length_b   1.000
_cell.length_c   1.000
_cell.angle_alpha   90.00
_cell.angle_beta   90.00
_cell.angle_gamma   90.00
#
_symmetry.space_group_name_H-M   'P 1'
#
loop_
_entity.id
_entity.type
_entity.pdbx_description
1 polymer ?
#
loop_
_entity_poly.entity_id
_entity_poly.type
_entity_poly.pdbx_seq_one_letter_code
_entity_poly.pdbx_strand_id
1 'polypeptide(L)'
;MSGIDPKRFGKVAVLFGGESAEREVSLTSGRLVLQGLRDAGVDAHPFDPAERPLSALKDEGFVRAFNALHGGYGENGQIQGALDFYGIRYTGSGVLGSALGLDKFRTKLVWQQTGVPTPPFETVMRGDDLAARATDIVAKLGLPLFVKPASEGSSVAVLKVKTADALPAALAEAATHDKIVIVEKSIEGGGEYTACIAGDLDLPLIKIVPAGEFYDYHAKYVADDTQYLIPCGLPAEQETELKRIARRAFDVLGCTDWGRADFMLDAAGNAYFLEVNTAPGMTDHSLPPKAARAVGIGYSELVVKVLSLTLND
;
A
#
# COMPACT_ATOMS: atom_id res chain seq x y z
N MET A 1 1.08 -23.55 -9.77
CA MET A 1 2.42 -22.92 -9.77
C MET A 1 3.47 -23.90 -9.26
N SER A 2 4.75 -23.54 -9.38
CA SER A 2 5.93 -24.36 -9.10
C SER A 2 5.79 -25.19 -7.82
N GLY A 3 5.98 -26.51 -7.95
CA GLY A 3 6.17 -27.46 -6.85
C GLY A 3 7.48 -27.22 -6.10
N ILE A 4 7.63 -26.03 -5.53
CA ILE A 4 8.73 -25.70 -4.62
C ILE A 4 8.60 -26.65 -3.44
N ASP A 5 9.62 -27.47 -3.20
CA ASP A 5 9.71 -28.25 -1.98
C ASP A 5 9.66 -27.28 -0.78
N PRO A 6 8.64 -27.36 0.10
CA PRO A 6 8.48 -26.41 1.21
C PRO A 6 9.70 -26.37 2.13
N LYS A 7 10.53 -27.42 2.16
CA LYS A 7 11.79 -27.44 2.92
C LYS A 7 12.80 -26.39 2.44
N ARG A 8 12.72 -25.94 1.18
CA ARG A 8 13.61 -24.88 0.64
C ARG A 8 13.42 -23.54 1.35
N PHE A 9 12.25 -23.30 1.94
CA PHE A 9 12.02 -22.09 2.71
C PHE A 9 12.77 -22.07 4.04
N GLY A 10 13.14 -23.24 4.59
CA GLY A 10 13.67 -23.35 5.94
C GLY A 10 12.65 -22.89 6.99
N LYS A 11 13.15 -22.46 8.15
CA LYS A 11 12.32 -21.95 9.25
C LYS A 11 11.89 -20.51 8.96
N VAL A 12 10.58 -20.28 8.90
CA VAL A 12 9.98 -19.01 8.47
C VAL A 12 9.26 -18.32 9.63
N ALA A 13 9.53 -17.04 9.82
CA ALA A 13 8.75 -16.19 10.72
C ALA A 13 7.61 -15.53 9.93
N VAL A 14 6.41 -15.47 10.51
CA VAL A 14 5.34 -14.58 10.05
C VAL A 14 5.30 -13.41 11.02
N LEU A 15 5.78 -12.25 10.56
CA LEU A 15 5.75 -11.01 11.33
C LEU A 15 4.34 -10.45 11.30
N PHE A 16 3.73 -10.28 12.47
CA PHE A 16 2.34 -9.88 12.63
C PHE A 16 2.15 -9.21 14.00
N GLY A 17 1.01 -8.55 14.22
CA GLY A 17 0.81 -7.71 15.39
C GLY A 17 1.55 -6.38 15.24
N GLY A 18 2.57 -6.17 16.07
CA GLY A 18 3.28 -4.90 16.22
C GLY A 18 2.54 -3.84 17.04
N GLU A 19 3.07 -2.62 17.11
CA GLU A 19 2.57 -1.55 18.00
C GLU A 19 1.77 -0.45 17.27
N SER A 20 1.54 -0.59 15.96
CA SER A 20 0.82 0.42 15.17
C SER A 20 -0.67 0.46 15.51
N ALA A 21 -1.34 1.53 15.07
CA ALA A 21 -2.80 1.63 15.13
C ALA A 21 -3.51 0.53 14.31
N GLU A 22 -2.79 -0.15 13.42
CA GLU A 22 -3.29 -1.19 12.51
C GLU A 22 -2.99 -2.61 13.03
N ARG A 23 -2.63 -2.76 14.32
CA ARG A 23 -2.31 -4.04 14.97
C ARG A 23 -3.37 -5.11 14.73
N GLU A 24 -4.66 -4.80 14.86
CA GLU A 24 -5.73 -5.81 14.69
C GLU A 24 -5.84 -6.33 13.25
N VAL A 25 -5.62 -5.45 12.26
CA VAL A 25 -5.54 -5.84 10.84
C VAL A 25 -4.33 -6.74 10.62
N SER A 26 -3.18 -6.38 11.20
CA SER A 26 -1.93 -7.13 11.15
C SER A 26 -2.07 -8.52 11.80
N LEU A 27 -2.73 -8.62 12.96
CA LEU A 27 -3.02 -9.89 13.63
C LEU A 27 -3.88 -10.80 12.75
N THR A 28 -4.91 -10.24 12.11
CA THR A 28 -5.80 -11.00 11.21
C THR A 28 -5.09 -11.46 9.96
N SER A 29 -4.37 -10.55 9.28
CA SER A 29 -3.52 -10.87 8.12
C SER A 29 -2.51 -11.96 8.46
N GLY A 30 -1.72 -11.78 9.52
CA GLY A 30 -0.67 -12.71 9.92
C GLY A 30 -1.16 -14.10 10.27
N ARG A 31 -2.31 -14.23 10.93
CA ARG A 31 -2.92 -15.53 11.24
C ARG A 31 -3.31 -16.30 9.99
N LEU A 32 -3.89 -15.63 8.99
CA LEU A 32 -4.27 -16.27 7.72
C LEU A 32 -3.04 -16.61 6.88
N VAL A 33 -2.03 -15.73 6.82
CA VAL A 33 -0.74 -15.99 6.18
C VAL A 33 -0.07 -17.21 6.80
N LEU A 34 0.00 -17.27 8.13
CA LEU A 34 0.57 -18.41 8.85
C LEU A 34 -0.14 -19.71 8.51
N GLN A 35 -1.48 -19.72 8.47
CA GLN A 35 -2.24 -20.90 8.08
C GLN A 35 -1.96 -21.28 6.63
N GLY A 36 -2.01 -20.32 5.69
CA GLY A 36 -1.76 -20.58 4.28
C GLY A 36 -0.36 -21.13 3.98
N LEU A 37 0.66 -20.69 4.72
CA LEU A 37 2.01 -21.26 4.63
C LEU A 37 2.08 -22.68 5.20
N ARG A 38 1.44 -22.92 6.35
CA ARG A 38 1.38 -24.27 6.96
C ARG A 38 0.60 -25.27 6.12
N ASP A 39 -0.46 -24.84 5.45
CA ASP A 39 -1.24 -25.66 4.51
C ASP A 39 -0.38 -26.15 3.33
N ALA A 40 0.63 -25.36 2.95
CA ALA A 40 1.63 -25.74 1.93
C ALA A 40 2.81 -26.56 2.50
N GLY A 41 2.79 -26.90 3.79
CA GLY A 41 3.85 -27.66 4.46
C GLY A 41 5.10 -26.85 4.81
N VAL A 42 5.05 -25.51 4.75
CA VAL A 42 6.16 -24.63 5.15
C VAL A 42 6.30 -24.62 6.67
N ASP A 43 7.54 -24.67 7.18
CA ASP A 43 7.88 -24.55 8.60
C ASP A 43 7.73 -23.10 9.09
N ALA A 44 6.49 -22.63 9.16
CA ALA A 44 6.12 -21.26 9.50
C ALA A 44 5.68 -21.12 10.97
N HIS A 45 6.19 -20.08 11.63
CA HIS A 45 5.87 -19.74 13.03
C HIS A 45 5.45 -18.27 13.16
N PRO A 46 4.50 -17.96 14.07
CA PRO A 46 4.17 -16.59 14.40
C PRO A 46 5.34 -15.90 15.12
N PHE A 47 5.59 -14.64 14.79
CA PHE A 47 6.55 -13.80 15.49
C PHE A 47 6.00 -12.37 15.61
N ASP A 48 5.60 -11.97 16.81
CA ASP A 48 5.16 -10.59 17.08
C ASP A 48 6.35 -9.78 17.64
N PRO A 49 6.90 -8.80 16.89
CA PRO A 49 8.03 -7.99 17.32
C PRO A 49 7.71 -7.05 18.50
N ALA A 50 6.43 -6.84 18.85
CA ALA A 50 6.07 -6.12 20.07
C ALA A 50 6.24 -6.99 21.34
N GLU A 51 6.13 -8.31 21.19
CA GLU A 51 6.12 -9.28 22.31
C GLU A 51 7.43 -10.07 22.42
N ARG A 52 8.29 -10.01 21.39
CA ARG A 52 9.53 -10.80 21.31
C ARG A 52 10.70 -9.96 20.80
N PRO A 53 11.91 -10.19 21.33
CA PRO A 53 13.09 -9.47 20.89
C PRO A 53 13.46 -9.85 19.46
N LEU A 54 13.66 -8.86 18.59
CA LEU A 54 13.94 -9.09 17.16
C LEU A 54 15.20 -9.95 16.91
N SER A 55 16.19 -9.91 17.81
CA SER A 55 17.40 -10.75 17.73
C SER A 55 17.09 -12.24 17.71
N ALA A 56 15.98 -12.67 18.33
CA ALA A 56 15.55 -14.05 18.37
C ALA A 56 15.30 -14.64 16.98
N LEU A 57 15.02 -13.82 15.95
CA LEU A 57 14.94 -14.31 14.57
C LEU A 57 16.24 -15.01 14.17
N LYS A 58 17.37 -14.36 14.40
CA LYS A 58 18.69 -14.92 14.09
C LYS A 58 19.07 -16.03 15.06
N ASP A 59 18.90 -15.79 16.36
CA ASP A 59 19.36 -16.71 17.41
C ASP A 59 18.60 -18.05 17.40
N GLU A 60 17.32 -18.04 17.01
CA GLU A 60 16.47 -19.24 16.91
C GLU A 60 16.45 -19.86 15.50
N GLY A 61 17.31 -19.38 14.59
CA GLY A 61 17.53 -19.98 13.27
C GLY A 61 16.45 -19.71 12.23
N PHE A 62 15.66 -18.64 12.37
CA PHE A 62 14.83 -18.19 11.26
C PHE A 62 15.70 -17.68 10.13
N VAL A 63 15.39 -18.09 8.89
CA VAL A 63 16.18 -17.68 7.70
C VAL A 63 15.44 -16.67 6.83
N ARG A 64 14.12 -16.56 7.00
CA ARG A 64 13.28 -15.59 6.31
C ARG A 64 12.03 -15.23 7.10
N ALA A 65 11.45 -14.10 6.73
CA ALA A 65 10.23 -13.56 7.29
C ALA A 65 9.20 -13.25 6.20
N PHE A 66 7.94 -13.63 6.42
CA PHE A 66 6.82 -13.03 5.74
C PHE A 66 6.38 -11.81 6.55
N ASN A 67 6.44 -10.62 5.96
CA ASN A 67 6.01 -9.38 6.60
C ASN A 67 4.49 -9.18 6.42
N ALA A 68 3.72 -9.45 7.47
CA ALA A 68 2.28 -9.18 7.54
C ALA A 68 1.95 -8.07 8.56
N LEU A 69 2.95 -7.26 8.92
CA LEU A 69 2.75 -6.04 9.71
C LEU A 69 2.08 -4.96 8.85
N HIS A 70 1.30 -4.11 9.50
CA HIS A 70 0.71 -2.91 8.90
C HIS A 70 1.07 -1.68 9.73
N GLY A 71 1.43 -0.58 9.05
CA GLY A 71 1.85 0.66 9.67
C GLY A 71 3.14 0.59 10.50
N GLY A 72 3.54 1.74 11.04
CA GLY A 72 4.69 1.88 11.93
C GLY A 72 5.99 1.31 11.35
N TYR A 73 6.79 0.66 12.19
CA TYR A 73 8.06 0.06 11.79
C TYR A 73 7.92 -1.07 10.76
N GLY A 74 6.72 -1.62 10.56
CA GLY A 74 6.44 -2.70 9.62
C GLY A 74 6.44 -2.26 8.15
N GLU A 75 6.13 -0.99 7.89
CA GLU A 75 5.92 -0.44 6.55
C GLU A 75 6.91 0.66 6.16
N ASN A 76 7.59 1.28 7.13
CA ASN A 76 8.37 2.50 6.89
C ASN A 76 9.87 2.29 6.65
N GLY A 77 10.32 1.05 6.44
CA GLY A 77 11.73 0.72 6.21
C GLY A 77 12.55 0.40 7.46
N GLN A 78 12.01 0.63 8.67
CA GLN A 78 12.75 0.35 9.92
C GLN A 78 12.97 -1.15 10.13
N ILE A 79 11.91 -1.96 10.09
CA ILE A 79 12.07 -3.41 10.29
C ILE A 79 12.82 -4.04 9.13
N GLN A 80 12.64 -3.53 7.90
CA GLN A 80 13.39 -3.94 6.72
C GLN A 80 14.90 -3.80 6.96
N GLY A 81 15.34 -2.63 7.44
CA GLY A 81 16.75 -2.37 7.74
C GLY A 81 17.28 -3.22 8.89
N ALA A 82 16.45 -3.49 9.90
CA ALA A 82 16.82 -4.37 11.00
C ALA A 82 16.95 -5.84 10.55
N LEU A 83 16.05 -6.31 9.68
CA LEU A 83 16.12 -7.66 9.11
C LEU A 83 17.36 -7.81 8.21
N ASP A 84 17.66 -6.81 7.39
CA ASP A 84 18.91 -6.76 6.61
C ASP A 84 20.13 -6.85 7.52
N PHE A 85 20.16 -6.09 8.63
CA PHE A 85 21.25 -6.12 9.61
C PHE A 85 21.42 -7.50 10.26
N TYR A 86 20.32 -8.20 10.57
CA TYR A 86 20.36 -9.55 11.15
C TYR A 86 20.58 -10.66 10.11
N GLY A 87 20.58 -10.35 8.80
CA GLY A 87 20.73 -11.33 7.73
C GLY A 87 19.48 -12.18 7.49
N ILE A 88 18.30 -11.66 7.84
CA ILE A 88 17.00 -12.32 7.65
C ILE A 88 16.38 -11.80 6.36
N ARG A 89 16.09 -12.68 5.41
CA ARG A 89 15.39 -12.27 4.18
C ARG A 89 13.93 -12.01 4.46
N TYR A 90 13.30 -11.12 3.72
CA TYR A 90 11.90 -10.78 3.96
C TYR A 90 11.13 -10.52 2.67
N THR A 91 9.81 -10.71 2.75
CA THR A 91 8.90 -10.42 1.63
C THR A 91 8.68 -8.92 1.46
N GLY A 92 8.50 -8.49 0.21
CA GLY A 92 8.16 -7.11 -0.12
C GLY A 92 9.39 -6.25 -0.39
N SER A 93 9.17 -4.94 -0.33
CA SER A 93 10.18 -3.95 -0.69
C SER A 93 11.26 -3.81 0.39
N GLY A 94 12.49 -3.48 -0.04
CA GLY A 94 13.59 -3.14 0.86
C GLY A 94 13.44 -1.76 1.51
N VAL A 95 14.46 -1.34 2.28
CA VAL A 95 14.46 -0.10 3.07
C VAL A 95 14.01 1.13 2.27
N LEU A 96 14.61 1.37 1.10
CA LEU A 96 14.27 2.54 0.27
C LEU A 96 12.83 2.48 -0.22
N GLY A 97 12.41 1.36 -0.81
CA GLY A 97 11.07 1.22 -1.37
C GLY A 97 9.98 1.37 -0.30
N SER A 98 10.17 0.76 0.87
CA SER A 98 9.26 0.92 2.01
C SER A 98 9.19 2.37 2.51
N ALA A 99 10.34 2.99 2.80
CA ALA A 99 10.36 4.36 3.31
C ALA A 99 9.82 5.39 2.29
N LEU A 100 10.20 5.24 1.02
CA LEU A 100 9.78 6.14 -0.05
C LEU A 100 8.31 5.94 -0.42
N GLY A 101 7.85 4.68 -0.46
CA GLY A 101 6.45 4.35 -0.77
C GLY A 101 5.46 4.89 0.27
N LEU A 102 5.85 4.97 1.53
CA LEU A 102 5.05 5.61 2.58
C LEU A 102 5.03 7.15 2.46
N ASP A 103 6.12 7.77 2.02
CA ASP A 103 6.21 9.22 1.78
C ASP A 103 5.57 9.60 0.44
N LYS A 104 4.28 9.96 0.48
CA LYS A 104 3.49 10.38 -0.69
C LYS A 104 4.10 11.60 -1.37
N PHE A 105 4.74 12.50 -0.63
CA PHE A 105 5.30 13.71 -1.22
C PHE A 105 6.48 13.35 -2.13
N ARG A 106 7.46 12.61 -1.60
CA ARG A 106 8.66 12.22 -2.33
C ARG A 106 8.35 11.19 -3.41
N THR A 107 7.40 10.29 -3.17
CA THR A 107 6.85 9.40 -4.21
C THR A 107 6.34 10.20 -5.40
N LYS A 108 5.51 11.22 -5.18
CA LYS A 108 4.96 12.05 -6.26
C LYS A 108 6.04 12.84 -7.01
N LEU A 109 7.07 13.33 -6.32
CA LEU A 109 8.21 14.00 -6.98
C LEU A 109 8.95 13.05 -7.93
N VAL A 110 9.22 11.82 -7.50
CA VAL A 110 9.86 10.79 -8.34
C VAL A 110 8.97 10.44 -9.53
N TRP A 111 7.67 10.27 -9.30
CA TRP A 111 6.70 10.00 -10.37
C TRP A 111 6.65 11.12 -11.41
N GLN A 112 6.58 12.38 -10.99
CA GLN A 112 6.59 13.53 -11.89
C GLN A 112 7.86 13.56 -12.75
N GLN A 113 9.03 13.22 -12.18
CA GLN A 113 10.30 13.19 -12.92
C GLN A 113 10.47 11.96 -13.83
N THR A 114 9.71 10.89 -13.60
CA THR A 114 9.83 9.62 -14.34
C THR A 114 8.68 9.35 -15.31
N GLY A 115 7.75 10.31 -15.42
CA GLY A 115 6.61 10.26 -16.34
C GLY A 115 5.46 9.36 -15.84
N VAL A 116 5.41 9.07 -14.54
CA VAL A 116 4.24 8.41 -13.93
C VAL A 116 3.20 9.47 -13.60
N PRO A 117 1.99 9.40 -14.17
CA PRO A 117 1.00 10.43 -13.94
C PRO A 117 0.47 10.36 -12.51
N THR A 118 0.37 11.52 -11.85
CA THR A 118 -0.11 11.66 -10.48
C THR A 118 -0.87 12.99 -10.36
N PRO A 119 -1.86 13.14 -9.47
CA PRO A 119 -2.65 14.37 -9.42
C PRO A 119 -1.75 15.60 -9.24
N PRO A 120 -2.01 16.71 -9.97
CA PRO A 120 -1.39 18.00 -9.71
C PRO A 120 -1.55 18.36 -8.24
N PHE A 121 -0.48 18.86 -7.61
CA PHE A 121 -0.47 19.11 -6.19
C PHE A 121 0.43 20.27 -5.80
N GLU A 122 0.17 20.81 -4.62
CA GLU A 122 1.00 21.77 -3.91
C GLU A 122 1.29 21.23 -2.50
N THR A 123 2.29 21.81 -1.84
CA THR A 123 2.61 21.49 -0.45
C THR A 123 2.41 22.69 0.47
N VAL A 124 2.08 22.41 1.72
CA VAL A 124 2.03 23.38 2.83
C VAL A 124 2.86 22.83 3.98
N MET A 125 3.71 23.67 4.55
CA MET A 125 4.52 23.31 5.71
C MET A 125 3.78 23.70 7.00
N ARG A 126 3.97 22.91 8.06
CA ARG A 126 3.51 23.28 9.40
C ARG A 126 4.13 24.63 9.80
N GLY A 127 3.28 25.61 10.07
CA GLY A 127 3.67 26.96 10.45
C GLY A 127 3.60 27.99 9.30
N ASP A 128 3.26 27.58 8.08
CA ASP A 128 2.95 28.50 6.99
C ASP A 128 1.74 29.40 7.30
N ASP A 129 1.65 30.55 6.61
CA ASP A 129 0.41 31.32 6.54
C ASP A 129 -0.64 30.53 5.72
N LEU A 130 -1.50 29.82 6.44
CA LEU A 130 -2.49 28.92 5.85
C LEU A 130 -3.53 29.65 5.00
N ALA A 131 -3.87 30.90 5.33
CA ALA A 131 -4.85 31.68 4.58
C ALA A 131 -4.26 32.11 3.22
N ALA A 132 -3.02 32.60 3.23
CA ALA A 132 -2.31 32.95 2.00
C ALA A 132 -2.08 31.72 1.11
N ARG A 133 -1.58 30.62 1.69
CA ARG A 133 -1.39 29.35 0.95
C ARG A 133 -2.70 28.83 0.37
N ALA A 134 -3.81 28.87 1.11
CA ALA A 134 -5.10 28.41 0.61
C ALA A 134 -5.55 29.19 -0.63
N THR A 135 -5.40 30.52 -0.63
CA THR A 135 -5.77 31.37 -1.77
C THR A 135 -4.94 31.02 -3.01
N ASP A 136 -3.61 30.89 -2.86
CA ASP A 136 -2.72 30.53 -3.96
C ASP A 136 -3.02 29.14 -4.53
N ILE A 137 -3.28 28.17 -3.66
CA ILE A 137 -3.53 26.78 -4.05
C ILE A 137 -4.85 26.67 -4.82
N VAL A 138 -5.93 27.30 -4.33
CA VAL A 138 -7.23 27.31 -5.02
C VAL A 138 -7.11 27.97 -6.40
N ALA A 139 -6.35 29.07 -6.52
CA ALA A 139 -6.13 29.72 -7.80
C ALA A 139 -5.40 28.83 -8.82
N LYS A 140 -4.48 27.96 -8.38
CA LYS A 140 -3.71 27.05 -9.24
C LYS A 140 -4.45 25.75 -9.58
N LEU A 141 -5.06 25.12 -8.58
CA LEU A 141 -5.57 23.74 -8.69
C LEU A 141 -7.10 23.69 -8.89
N GLY A 142 -7.81 24.74 -8.51
CA GLY A 142 -9.27 24.77 -8.47
C GLY A 142 -9.85 23.99 -7.29
N LEU A 143 -11.12 23.61 -7.40
CA LEU A 143 -11.86 22.81 -6.43
C LEU A 143 -12.62 21.68 -7.15
N PRO A 144 -12.91 20.54 -6.47
CA PRO A 144 -12.53 20.22 -5.10
C PRO A 144 -11.06 19.76 -4.97
N LEU A 145 -10.55 19.76 -3.75
CA LEU A 145 -9.18 19.38 -3.39
C LEU A 145 -9.17 18.24 -2.38
N PHE A 146 -8.13 17.41 -2.42
CA PHE A 146 -7.79 16.48 -1.32
C PHE A 146 -6.64 17.05 -0.52
N VAL A 147 -6.83 17.17 0.79
CA VAL A 147 -5.79 17.54 1.76
C VAL A 147 -5.40 16.29 2.51
N LYS A 148 -4.10 15.98 2.56
CA LYS A 148 -3.60 14.78 3.24
C LYS A 148 -2.20 14.99 3.83
N PRO A 149 -1.86 14.35 4.96
CA PRO A 149 -0.49 14.31 5.45
C PRO A 149 0.43 13.60 4.44
N ALA A 150 1.70 14.00 4.36
CA ALA A 150 2.63 13.43 3.39
C ALA A 150 3.00 11.97 3.69
N SER A 151 3.11 11.59 4.97
CA SER A 151 3.74 10.32 5.38
C SER A 151 2.85 9.44 6.27
N GLU A 152 1.53 9.63 6.22
CA GLU A 152 0.56 8.84 7.00
C GLU A 152 -0.12 7.75 6.17
N GLY A 153 -0.38 6.62 6.82
CA GLY A 153 -1.08 5.46 6.26
C GLY A 153 -2.61 5.52 6.42
N SER A 154 -3.30 4.51 5.89
CA SER A 154 -4.70 4.19 6.20
C SER A 154 -5.75 5.32 6.04
N SER A 155 -5.51 6.27 5.13
CA SER A 155 -6.38 7.44 4.91
C SER A 155 -6.62 8.29 6.16
N VAL A 156 -5.74 8.21 7.16
CA VAL A 156 -5.84 9.04 8.37
C VAL A 156 -5.67 10.50 7.97
N ALA A 157 -6.62 11.35 8.41
CA ALA A 157 -6.65 12.78 8.14
C ALA A 157 -6.67 13.18 6.64
N VAL A 158 -7.20 12.31 5.76
CA VAL A 158 -7.50 12.68 4.37
C VAL A 158 -8.84 13.40 4.33
N LEU A 159 -8.85 14.65 3.86
CA LEU A 159 -10.02 15.52 3.81
C LEU A 159 -10.30 15.96 2.37
N LYS A 160 -11.55 15.79 1.91
CA LYS A 160 -12.00 16.37 0.64
C LYS A 160 -12.62 17.76 0.87
N VAL A 161 -11.97 18.79 0.34
CA VAL A 161 -12.34 20.20 0.49
C VAL A 161 -13.07 20.68 -0.76
N LYS A 162 -14.33 21.12 -0.60
CA LYS A 162 -15.20 21.56 -1.71
C LYS A 162 -15.32 23.07 -1.86
N THR A 163 -14.92 23.84 -0.84
CA THR A 163 -15.05 25.29 -0.82
C THR A 163 -13.72 25.93 -0.41
N ALA A 164 -13.42 27.11 -0.97
CA ALA A 164 -12.16 27.81 -0.70
C ALA A 164 -12.01 28.16 0.79
N ASP A 165 -13.09 28.62 1.43
CA ASP A 165 -13.09 29.04 2.83
C ASP A 165 -12.82 27.89 3.82
N ALA A 166 -13.08 26.64 3.41
CA ALA A 166 -12.81 25.46 4.25
C ALA A 166 -11.36 24.98 4.17
N LEU A 167 -10.59 25.42 3.16
CA LEU A 167 -9.22 24.92 2.94
C LEU A 167 -8.26 25.27 4.09
N PRO A 168 -8.22 26.50 4.64
CA PRO A 168 -7.30 26.83 5.74
C PRO A 168 -7.46 25.92 6.96
N ALA A 169 -8.71 25.58 7.33
CA ALA A 169 -8.99 24.69 8.46
C ALA A 169 -8.53 23.25 8.18
N ALA A 170 -8.77 22.74 6.97
CA ALA A 170 -8.30 21.43 6.56
C ALA A 170 -6.77 21.34 6.54
N LEU A 171 -6.07 22.40 6.11
CA LEU A 171 -4.61 22.49 6.17
C LEU A 171 -4.10 22.47 7.61
N ALA A 172 -4.73 23.23 8.50
CA ALA A 172 -4.37 23.27 9.92
C ALA A 172 -4.48 21.89 10.56
N GLU A 173 -5.59 21.18 10.29
CA GLU A 173 -5.83 19.83 10.80
C GLU A 173 -4.78 18.84 10.29
N ALA A 174 -4.56 18.77 8.97
CA ALA A 174 -3.57 17.87 8.39
C ALA A 174 -2.14 18.18 8.87
N ALA A 175 -1.83 19.46 9.13
CA ALA A 175 -0.54 19.89 9.67
C ALA A 175 -0.33 19.45 11.13
N THR A 176 -1.36 18.99 11.86
CA THR A 176 -1.17 18.37 13.18
C THR A 176 -0.53 16.98 13.07
N HIS A 177 -0.81 16.25 11.98
CA HIS A 177 -0.34 14.89 11.74
C HIS A 177 1.06 14.84 11.10
N ASP A 178 1.35 15.71 10.13
CA ASP A 178 2.65 15.75 9.46
C ASP A 178 3.16 17.20 9.38
N LYS A 179 4.48 17.36 9.26
CA LYS A 179 5.11 18.66 8.98
C LYS A 179 4.88 19.09 7.53
N ILE A 180 4.68 18.15 6.61
CA ILE A 180 4.39 18.40 5.21
C ILE A 180 2.96 17.94 4.92
N VAL A 181 2.13 18.85 4.43
CA VAL A 181 0.78 18.57 3.94
C VAL A 181 0.76 18.64 2.43
N ILE A 182 0.12 17.66 1.80
CA ILE A 182 -0.12 17.59 0.36
C ILE A 182 -1.54 18.08 0.09
N VAL A 183 -1.69 18.96 -0.89
CA VAL A 183 -2.98 19.41 -1.42
C VAL A 183 -3.06 19.03 -2.89
N GLU A 184 -3.91 18.07 -3.22
CA GLU A 184 -4.10 17.54 -4.56
C GLU A 184 -5.37 18.07 -5.21
N LYS A 185 -5.31 18.29 -6.52
CA LYS A 185 -6.52 18.40 -7.35
C LYS A 185 -7.30 17.10 -7.27
N SER A 186 -8.59 17.18 -6.99
CA SER A 186 -9.47 16.01 -7.06
C SER A 186 -9.58 15.49 -8.49
N ILE A 187 -9.44 14.18 -8.67
CA ILE A 187 -9.63 13.49 -9.94
C ILE A 187 -11.08 13.03 -10.00
N GLU A 188 -11.85 13.60 -10.92
CA GLU A 188 -13.31 13.49 -10.95
C GLU A 188 -13.83 12.85 -12.24
N GLY A 189 -15.01 12.24 -12.16
CA GLY A 189 -15.78 11.75 -13.30
C GLY A 189 -15.38 10.38 -13.86
N GLY A 190 -14.32 9.75 -13.35
CA GLY A 190 -13.95 8.37 -13.68
C GLY A 190 -14.22 7.40 -12.54
N GLY A 191 -13.17 6.82 -11.95
CA GLY A 191 -13.30 5.85 -10.86
C GLY A 191 -11.97 5.52 -10.20
N GLU A 192 -12.04 4.81 -9.07
CA GLU A 192 -10.88 4.39 -8.28
C GLU A 192 -10.50 2.93 -8.58
N TYR A 193 -9.21 2.67 -8.71
CA TYR A 193 -8.67 1.36 -9.06
C TYR A 193 -7.40 1.06 -8.27
N THR A 194 -7.13 -0.23 -8.08
CA THR A 194 -5.87 -0.72 -7.55
C THR A 194 -5.30 -1.82 -8.46
N ALA A 195 -3.99 -1.81 -8.62
CA ALA A 195 -3.23 -2.89 -9.25
C ALA A 195 -2.46 -3.67 -8.18
N CYS A 196 -2.84 -4.92 -7.94
CA CYS A 196 -2.09 -5.81 -7.07
C CYS A 196 -0.85 -6.35 -7.77
N ILE A 197 0.27 -6.39 -7.06
CA ILE A 197 1.58 -6.83 -7.55
C ILE A 197 2.04 -7.99 -6.66
N ALA A 198 2.36 -9.13 -7.27
CA ALA A 198 2.90 -10.30 -6.58
C ALA A 198 3.86 -11.07 -7.52
N GLY A 199 5.10 -10.62 -7.59
CA GLY A 199 6.11 -11.11 -8.52
C GLY A 199 5.66 -10.93 -9.97
N ASP A 200 5.63 -12.04 -10.70
CA ASP A 200 5.23 -12.15 -12.11
C ASP A 200 3.76 -12.55 -12.30
N LEU A 201 2.95 -12.62 -11.24
CA LEU A 201 1.55 -13.01 -11.36
C LEU A 201 0.76 -11.95 -12.15
N ASP A 202 0.01 -12.42 -13.14
CA ASP A 202 -0.88 -11.59 -13.95
C ASP A 202 -2.21 -11.32 -13.22
N LEU A 203 -2.16 -10.47 -12.20
CA LEU A 203 -3.34 -10.15 -11.39
C LEU A 203 -4.24 -9.11 -12.10
N PRO A 204 -5.58 -9.25 -12.05
CA PRO A 204 -6.50 -8.29 -12.65
C PRO A 204 -6.56 -7.00 -11.81
N LEU A 205 -6.94 -5.90 -12.45
CA LEU A 205 -7.28 -4.68 -11.73
C LEU A 205 -8.56 -4.87 -10.92
N ILE A 206 -8.66 -4.16 -9.81
CA ILE A 206 -9.88 -4.08 -9.01
C ILE A 206 -10.39 -2.65 -9.09
N LYS A 207 -11.64 -2.47 -9.52
CA LYS A 207 -12.33 -1.19 -9.34
C LYS A 207 -12.90 -1.11 -7.94
N ILE A 208 -12.59 -0.04 -7.22
CA ILE A 208 -13.08 0.23 -5.87
C ILE A 208 -14.25 1.20 -6.00
N VAL A 209 -15.40 0.83 -5.44
CA VAL A 209 -16.62 1.66 -5.43
C VAL A 209 -17.08 1.80 -3.98
N PRO A 210 -16.60 2.84 -3.27
CA PRO A 210 -17.12 3.19 -1.95
C PRO A 210 -18.60 3.56 -2.04
N ALA A 211 -19.37 3.25 -0.99
CA ALA A 211 -20.74 3.76 -0.87
C ALA A 211 -20.79 5.26 -0.54
N GLY A 212 -19.73 5.75 0.11
CA GLY A 212 -19.55 7.15 0.49
C GLY A 212 -18.90 8.01 -0.58
N GLU A 213 -18.42 9.19 -0.17
CA GLU A 213 -17.87 10.19 -1.09
C GLU A 213 -16.50 9.80 -1.70
N PHE A 214 -15.67 9.10 -0.94
CA PHE A 214 -14.37 8.59 -1.35
C PHE A 214 -13.98 7.39 -0.48
N TYR A 215 -12.86 6.73 -0.80
CA TYR A 215 -12.38 5.55 -0.07
C TYR A 215 -11.64 5.93 1.22
N ASP A 216 -12.42 6.41 2.19
CA ASP A 216 -11.96 6.82 3.52
C ASP A 216 -11.69 5.62 4.46
N TYR A 217 -11.27 5.92 5.69
CA TYR A 217 -11.01 4.90 6.72
C TYR A 217 -12.26 4.04 7.02
N HIS A 218 -13.44 4.65 7.06
CA HIS A 218 -14.68 3.95 7.33
C HIS A 218 -15.01 2.97 6.20
N ALA A 219 -14.90 3.40 4.94
CA ALA A 219 -15.11 2.57 3.75
C ALA A 219 -14.09 1.41 3.64
N LYS A 220 -12.88 1.58 4.20
CA LYS A 220 -11.81 0.57 4.21
C LYS A 220 -12.02 -0.53 5.26
N TYR A 221 -12.40 -0.15 6.49
CA TYR A 221 -12.27 -1.03 7.65
C TYR A 221 -13.55 -1.22 8.48
N VAL A 222 -14.59 -0.44 8.22
CA VAL A 222 -15.84 -0.48 9.00
C VAL A 222 -17.03 -0.85 8.14
N ALA A 223 -17.09 -0.34 6.91
CA ALA A 223 -18.21 -0.55 6.01
C ALA A 223 -18.12 -1.91 5.27
N ASP A 224 -19.26 -2.61 5.21
CA ASP A 224 -19.40 -3.86 4.46
C ASP A 224 -19.96 -3.65 3.03
N ASP A 225 -20.26 -2.40 2.65
CA ASP A 225 -20.92 -2.03 1.39
C ASP A 225 -20.00 -1.47 0.31
N THR A 226 -18.70 -1.35 0.58
CA THR A 226 -17.70 -1.04 -0.46
C THR A 226 -17.62 -2.18 -1.47
N GLN A 227 -17.85 -1.88 -2.75
CA GLN A 227 -17.77 -2.88 -3.80
C GLN A 227 -16.37 -2.95 -4.38
N TYR A 228 -15.91 -4.19 -4.63
CA TYR A 228 -14.61 -4.49 -5.24
C TYR A 228 -14.87 -5.29 -6.51
N LEU A 229 -14.82 -4.63 -7.66
CA LEU A 229 -15.27 -5.21 -8.92
C LEU A 229 -14.11 -5.85 -9.69
N ILE A 230 -14.28 -7.13 -9.98
CA ILE A 230 -13.47 -7.92 -10.91
C ILE A 230 -14.46 -8.69 -11.80
N PRO A 231 -14.53 -8.46 -13.12
CA PRO A 231 -13.73 -7.52 -13.91
C PRO A 231 -13.89 -6.05 -13.50
N CYS A 232 -12.85 -5.23 -13.69
CA CYS A 232 -12.85 -3.81 -13.29
C CYS A 232 -13.73 -2.90 -14.17
N GLY A 233 -14.16 -3.40 -15.34
CA GLY A 233 -15.03 -2.68 -16.27
C GLY A 233 -14.30 -1.85 -17.33
N LEU A 234 -12.96 -1.86 -17.34
CA LEU A 234 -12.16 -1.20 -18.38
C LEU A 234 -12.02 -2.08 -19.64
N PRO A 235 -11.82 -1.49 -20.83
CA PRO A 235 -11.38 -2.23 -22.01
C PRO A 235 -10.06 -2.97 -21.75
N ALA A 236 -9.90 -4.17 -22.31
CA ALA A 236 -8.74 -5.03 -22.06
C ALA A 236 -7.38 -4.37 -22.39
N GLU A 237 -7.34 -3.55 -23.45
CA GLU A 237 -6.14 -2.78 -23.83
C GLU A 237 -5.78 -1.75 -22.75
N GLN A 238 -6.79 -1.03 -22.24
CA GLN A 238 -6.60 -0.04 -21.18
C GLN A 238 -6.19 -0.71 -19.86
N GLU A 239 -6.80 -1.83 -19.49
CA GLU A 239 -6.41 -2.60 -18.30
C GLU A 239 -4.94 -3.08 -18.40
N THR A 240 -4.54 -3.58 -19.56
CA THR A 240 -3.15 -4.01 -19.82
C THR A 240 -2.16 -2.84 -19.67
N GLU A 241 -2.49 -1.69 -20.27
CA GLU A 241 -1.64 -0.50 -20.19
C GLU A 241 -1.53 0.04 -18.76
N LEU A 242 -2.63 0.06 -18.01
CA LEU A 242 -2.63 0.51 -16.63
C LEU A 242 -1.84 -0.41 -15.71
N LYS A 243 -1.90 -1.73 -15.91
CA LYS A 243 -1.05 -2.70 -15.19
C LYS A 243 0.44 -2.44 -15.47
N ARG A 244 0.80 -2.13 -16.72
CA ARG A 244 2.17 -1.77 -17.09
C ARG A 244 2.62 -0.47 -16.42
N ILE A 245 1.79 0.57 -16.41
CA ILE A 245 2.11 1.83 -15.74
C ILE A 245 2.20 1.62 -14.21
N ALA A 246 1.31 0.83 -13.61
CA ALA A 246 1.33 0.51 -12.19
C ALA A 246 2.61 -0.23 -11.77
N ARG A 247 3.04 -1.23 -12.54
CA ARG A 247 4.32 -1.93 -12.36
C ARG A 247 5.48 -0.92 -12.38
N ARG A 248 5.52 -0.04 -13.41
CA ARG A 248 6.53 1.02 -13.50
C ARG A 248 6.47 1.99 -12.32
N ALA A 249 5.28 2.41 -11.90
CA ALA A 249 5.07 3.32 -10.77
C ALA A 249 5.63 2.74 -9.46
N PHE A 250 5.53 1.42 -9.29
CA PHE A 250 6.11 0.69 -8.17
C PHE A 250 7.64 0.61 -8.29
N ASP A 251 8.15 0.18 -9.45
CA ASP A 251 9.57 -0.08 -9.67
C ASP A 251 10.44 1.20 -9.58
N VAL A 252 9.95 2.35 -10.07
CA VAL A 252 10.71 3.62 -10.01
C VAL A 252 10.93 4.14 -8.59
N LEU A 253 10.17 3.65 -7.61
CA LEU A 253 10.35 3.96 -6.19
C LEU A 253 11.36 3.03 -5.51
N GLY A 254 11.94 2.07 -6.25
CA GLY A 254 12.76 1.00 -5.67
C GLY A 254 11.94 -0.03 -4.89
N CYS A 255 10.62 -0.05 -5.07
CA CYS A 255 9.77 -1.09 -4.53
C CYS A 255 9.90 -2.36 -5.39
N THR A 256 9.86 -3.53 -4.75
CA THR A 256 10.01 -4.84 -5.42
C THR A 256 8.94 -5.82 -4.95
N ASP A 257 8.69 -6.82 -5.79
CA ASP A 257 8.08 -8.11 -5.46
C ASP A 257 6.61 -8.12 -5.05
N TRP A 258 6.19 -7.30 -4.10
CA TRP A 258 4.90 -7.42 -3.45
C TRP A 258 4.37 -6.06 -3.02
N GLY A 259 3.14 -5.75 -3.44
CA GLY A 259 2.48 -4.52 -3.07
C GLY A 259 1.23 -4.24 -3.88
N ARG A 260 0.79 -2.99 -3.84
CA ARG A 260 -0.24 -2.45 -4.74
C ARG A 260 0.11 -1.04 -5.18
N ALA A 261 -0.41 -0.63 -6.33
CA ALA A 261 -0.41 0.75 -6.77
C ALA A 261 -1.86 1.22 -6.95
N ASP A 262 -2.22 2.30 -6.26
CA ASP A 262 -3.59 2.82 -6.20
C ASP A 262 -3.69 4.06 -7.09
N PHE A 263 -4.74 4.15 -7.92
CA PHE A 263 -4.90 5.23 -8.90
C PHE A 263 -6.36 5.57 -9.20
N MET A 264 -6.56 6.82 -9.63
CA MET A 264 -7.84 7.34 -10.09
C MET A 264 -7.84 7.49 -11.60
N LEU A 265 -9.00 7.31 -12.22
CA LEU A 265 -9.26 7.77 -13.59
C LEU A 265 -10.09 9.06 -13.57
N ASP A 266 -9.79 9.99 -14.47
CA ASP A 266 -10.66 11.13 -14.77
C ASP A 266 -11.79 10.74 -15.74
N ALA A 267 -12.68 11.70 -16.05
CA ALA A 267 -13.77 11.52 -17.01
C ALA A 267 -13.33 11.15 -18.44
N ALA A 268 -12.08 11.45 -18.81
CA ALA A 268 -11.51 11.10 -20.12
C ALA A 268 -10.76 9.76 -20.10
N GLY A 269 -10.69 9.09 -18.94
CA GLY A 269 -10.00 7.81 -18.78
C GLY A 269 -8.49 7.92 -18.54
N ASN A 270 -7.97 9.12 -18.25
CA ASN A 270 -6.56 9.29 -17.91
C ASN A 270 -6.30 8.87 -16.46
N ALA A 271 -5.21 8.14 -16.22
CA ALA A 271 -4.85 7.65 -14.89
C ALA A 271 -3.96 8.61 -14.12
N TYR A 272 -4.17 8.64 -12.79
CA TYR A 272 -3.41 9.43 -11.83
C TYR A 272 -3.14 8.59 -10.58
N PHE A 273 -1.89 8.18 -10.38
CA PHE A 273 -1.45 7.38 -9.25
C PHE A 273 -1.44 8.21 -7.95
N LEU A 274 -1.98 7.62 -6.89
CA LEU A 274 -2.15 8.25 -5.58
C LEU A 274 -1.01 7.89 -4.63
N GLU A 275 -0.75 6.59 -4.50
CA GLU A 275 0.25 6.00 -3.59
C GLU A 275 0.57 4.56 -4.00
N VAL A 276 1.60 3.99 -3.39
CA VAL A 276 1.84 2.54 -3.36
C VAL A 276 1.63 2.02 -1.94
N ASN A 277 1.19 0.78 -1.83
CA ASN A 277 1.18 0.05 -0.57
C ASN A 277 2.20 -1.09 -0.64
N THR A 278 3.25 -1.03 0.18
CA THR A 278 4.34 -2.01 0.21
C THR A 278 4.11 -3.19 1.18
N ALA A 279 3.05 -3.15 1.98
CA ALA A 279 2.62 -4.26 2.84
C ALA A 279 1.08 -4.37 2.83
N PRO A 280 0.47 -4.73 1.70
CA PRO A 280 -0.98 -4.77 1.60
C PRO A 280 -1.58 -5.87 2.49
N GLY A 281 -2.79 -5.61 2.98
CA GLY A 281 -3.55 -6.54 3.80
C GLY A 281 -3.68 -7.92 3.17
N MET A 282 -3.72 -8.93 4.04
CA MET A 282 -3.90 -10.34 3.69
C MET A 282 -5.06 -10.98 4.48
N THR A 283 -6.02 -10.17 4.90
CA THR A 283 -7.30 -10.64 5.45
C THR A 283 -8.13 -11.34 4.37
N ASP A 284 -9.21 -12.02 4.75
CA ASP A 284 -10.21 -12.60 3.85
C ASP A 284 -10.96 -11.54 3.01
N HIS A 285 -11.03 -10.30 3.50
CA HIS A 285 -11.58 -9.15 2.76
C HIS A 285 -10.55 -8.37 1.94
N SER A 286 -9.25 -8.70 2.07
CA SER A 286 -8.17 -7.95 1.42
C SER A 286 -8.12 -8.13 -0.09
N LEU A 287 -7.54 -7.14 -0.77
CA LEU A 287 -7.58 -7.02 -2.23
C LEU A 287 -6.67 -8.03 -2.96
N PRO A 288 -5.42 -8.29 -2.53
CA PRO A 288 -4.58 -9.25 -3.26
C PRO A 288 -5.16 -10.67 -3.31
N PRO A 289 -5.71 -11.24 -2.21
CA PRO A 289 -6.40 -12.54 -2.30
C PRO A 289 -7.61 -12.55 -3.24
N LYS A 290 -8.35 -11.43 -3.36
CA LYS A 290 -9.46 -11.31 -4.31
C LYS A 290 -8.96 -11.32 -5.76
N ALA A 291 -7.93 -10.51 -6.06
CA ALA A 291 -7.31 -10.46 -7.38
C ALA A 291 -6.75 -11.84 -7.79
N ALA A 292 -6.03 -12.50 -6.90
CA ALA A 292 -5.47 -13.83 -7.12
C ALA A 292 -6.57 -14.88 -7.41
N ARG A 293 -7.63 -14.90 -6.59
CA ARG A 293 -8.74 -15.85 -6.77
C ARG A 293 -9.45 -15.70 -8.11
N ALA A 294 -9.56 -14.47 -8.61
CA ALA A 294 -10.20 -14.20 -9.91
C ALA A 294 -9.45 -14.82 -11.10
N VAL A 295 -8.16 -15.13 -10.94
CA VAL A 295 -7.34 -15.83 -11.95
C VAL A 295 -6.99 -17.27 -11.53
N GLY A 296 -7.77 -17.84 -10.62
CA GLY A 296 -7.65 -19.26 -10.22
C GLY A 296 -6.56 -19.54 -9.18
N ILE A 297 -6.00 -18.52 -8.54
CA ILE A 297 -4.91 -18.66 -7.56
C ILE A 297 -5.50 -18.66 -6.14
N GLY A 298 -5.30 -19.76 -5.42
CA GLY A 298 -5.76 -19.90 -4.04
C GLY A 298 -4.93 -19.07 -3.04
N TYR A 299 -5.46 -18.85 -1.83
CA TYR A 299 -4.78 -18.06 -0.79
C TYR A 299 -3.40 -18.64 -0.43
N SER A 300 -3.32 -19.95 -0.15
CA SER A 300 -2.06 -20.64 0.16
C SER A 300 -1.05 -20.51 -0.98
N GLU A 301 -1.49 -20.66 -2.23
CA GLU A 301 -0.63 -20.50 -3.41
C GLU A 301 -0.11 -19.07 -3.56
N LEU A 302 -0.94 -18.06 -3.29
CA LEU A 302 -0.52 -16.65 -3.28
C LEU A 302 0.57 -16.37 -2.24
N VAL A 303 0.38 -16.78 -0.98
CA VAL A 303 1.38 -16.51 0.08
C VAL A 303 2.69 -17.26 -0.16
N VAL A 304 2.63 -18.49 -0.70
CA VAL A 304 3.83 -19.25 -1.11
C VAL A 304 4.53 -18.55 -2.28
N LYS A 305 3.78 -18.02 -3.26
CA LYS A 305 4.38 -17.26 -4.37
C LYS A 305 5.10 -16.02 -3.87
N VAL A 306 4.48 -15.22 -3.00
CA VAL A 306 5.13 -14.04 -2.40
C VAL A 306 6.37 -14.44 -1.61
N LEU A 307 6.29 -15.49 -0.79
CA LEU A 307 7.45 -16.00 -0.05
C LEU A 307 8.55 -16.52 -0.96
N SER A 308 8.21 -17.11 -2.11
CA SER A 308 9.18 -17.66 -3.08
C SER A 308 10.14 -16.61 -3.62
N LEU A 309 9.74 -15.33 -3.66
CA LEU A 309 10.56 -14.21 -4.10
C LEU A 309 11.74 -13.93 -3.15
N THR A 310 11.73 -14.52 -1.95
CA THR A 310 12.85 -14.42 -1.00
C THR A 310 13.88 -15.55 -1.16
N LEU A 311 13.59 -16.57 -1.98
CA LEU A 311 14.57 -17.60 -2.33
C LEU A 311 15.63 -16.99 -3.25
N ASN A 312 16.87 -17.46 -3.18
CA ASN A 312 17.83 -17.15 -4.23
C ASN A 312 17.43 -17.92 -5.49
N ASP A 313 17.64 -17.30 -6.64
CA ASP A 313 17.75 -18.00 -7.92
C ASP A 313 18.75 -19.15 -7.85
#